data_AF-A0A3P8X528-F1
#
_entry.id   AF-A0A3P8X528-F1
#
_cell.length_a   1.000
_cell.length_b   1.000
_cell.length_c   1.000
_cell.angle_alpha   90.00
_cell.angle_beta   90.00
_cell.angle_gamma   90.00
#
_symmetry.space_group_name_H-M   'P 1'
#
loop_
_entity.id
_entity.type
_entity.pdbx_description
1 polymer ?
#
loop_
_entity_poly.entity_id
_entity_poly.type
_entity_poly.pdbx_seq_one_letter_code
_entity_poly.pdbx_strand_id
1 'polypeptide(L)'
;MPVFYSSLESLHLGLAHMGSSMFTNNRTSDSDITREQRDQENDTPVLNELVSHLPLQMLLYFNTFYFPCWWLSAVSMLEVKFHHLPQYYQALLITGIVLLTVVEVVRLYLGFIGNLEEKVPELAAFWLLSFIFQLPVLLFFSTDEGIIILPLERAVHFLYLLFLLAQILASFLALRTMTRKLTLLFHLRELGTVESFHRSGMSPVYGLSYHRSVLPLSATH
;
A
#
# COMPACT_ATOMS: atom_id res chain seq x y z
N MET A 1 -47.03 -23.15 45.78
CA MET A 1 -47.58 -23.14 44.40
C MET A 1 -46.41 -23.01 43.44
N PRO A 2 -46.20 -23.93 42.50
CA PRO A 2 -45.13 -23.82 41.50
C PRO A 2 -45.59 -22.92 40.34
N VAL A 3 -44.71 -22.03 39.89
CA VAL A 3 -44.96 -21.13 38.75
C VAL A 3 -44.06 -21.58 37.60
N PHE A 4 -44.70 -22.10 36.56
CA PHE A 4 -44.11 -22.34 35.24
C PHE A 4 -44.02 -21.02 34.48
N TYR A 5 -42.88 -20.74 33.86
CA TYR A 5 -42.85 -20.10 32.54
C TYR A 5 -41.73 -20.73 31.71
N SER A 6 -42.16 -21.55 30.75
CA SER A 6 -41.40 -22.02 29.60
C SER A 6 -41.64 -21.08 28.41
N SER A 7 -40.75 -21.18 27.41
CA SER A 7 -40.93 -20.71 26.03
C SER A 7 -40.53 -19.26 25.72
N LEU A 8 -39.22 -18.97 25.67
CA LEU A 8 -38.70 -17.85 24.89
C LEU A 8 -37.45 -18.16 24.03
N GLU A 9 -36.96 -19.41 23.99
CA GLU A 9 -35.81 -19.80 23.14
C GLU A 9 -36.19 -20.57 21.87
N SER A 10 -37.42 -21.09 21.76
CA SER A 10 -37.82 -21.96 20.64
C SER A 10 -38.22 -21.21 19.36
N LEU A 11 -38.33 -19.88 19.36
CA LEU A 11 -38.79 -19.10 18.20
C LEU A 11 -37.66 -18.55 17.31
N HIS A 12 -36.44 -18.36 17.85
CA HIS A 12 -35.30 -17.91 17.04
C HIS A 12 -34.54 -19.07 16.36
N LEU A 13 -34.69 -20.29 16.88
CA LEU A 13 -34.11 -21.50 16.27
C LEU A 13 -34.99 -22.07 15.12
N GLY A 14 -36.27 -21.69 15.06
CA GLY A 14 -37.22 -22.17 14.05
C GLY A 14 -37.19 -21.45 12.70
N LEU A 15 -36.66 -20.23 12.63
CA LEU A 15 -36.63 -19.43 11.39
C LEU A 15 -35.33 -19.57 10.59
N ALA A 16 -34.26 -20.11 11.18
CA ALA A 16 -33.04 -20.46 10.44
C ALA A 16 -33.19 -21.77 9.65
N HIS A 17 -34.22 -22.59 9.91
CA HIS A 17 -34.36 -23.93 9.33
C HIS A 17 -35.41 -24.06 8.21
N MET A 18 -36.16 -23.00 7.89
CA MET A 18 -37.23 -23.05 6.88
C MET A 18 -36.91 -22.33 5.55
N GLY A 19 -35.73 -21.73 5.40
CA GLY A 19 -35.33 -21.07 4.15
C GLY A 19 -34.58 -21.96 3.15
N SER A 20 -34.09 -23.13 3.57
CA SER A 20 -33.14 -23.94 2.78
C SER A 20 -33.74 -25.22 2.17
N SER A 21 -35.07 -25.33 2.12
CA SER A 21 -35.77 -26.54 1.66
C SER A 21 -36.32 -26.48 0.22
N MET A 22 -35.91 -25.51 -0.60
CA MET A 22 -36.43 -25.36 -1.97
C MET A 22 -35.42 -25.56 -3.10
N PHE A 23 -34.26 -26.18 -2.83
CA PHE A 23 -33.45 -26.79 -3.90
C PHE A 23 -32.73 -28.04 -3.38
N THR A 24 -33.49 -29.12 -3.19
CA THR A 24 -32.90 -30.45 -3.19
C THR A 24 -32.76 -30.95 -4.63
N ASN A 25 -31.51 -31.24 -4.97
CA ASN A 25 -31.09 -32.47 -5.64
C ASN A 25 -30.96 -32.44 -7.17
N ASN A 26 -29.71 -32.42 -7.67
CA ASN A 26 -29.21 -33.41 -8.63
C ASN A 26 -27.69 -33.24 -8.88
N ARG A 27 -26.84 -34.01 -8.19
CA ARG A 27 -25.74 -34.83 -8.78
C ARG A 27 -24.81 -35.32 -7.68
N THR A 28 -24.65 -36.63 -7.68
CA THR A 28 -23.72 -37.44 -6.89
C THR A 28 -22.25 -37.15 -7.23
N SER A 29 -21.37 -37.38 -6.26
CA SER A 29 -19.91 -37.50 -6.38
C SER A 29 -19.10 -36.19 -6.28
N ASP A 30 -18.88 -35.73 -5.05
CA ASP A 30 -17.56 -35.30 -4.53
C ASP A 30 -17.74 -34.63 -3.17
N SER A 31 -17.68 -35.43 -2.11
CA SER A 31 -17.76 -34.98 -0.71
C SER A 31 -16.48 -35.27 0.05
N ASP A 32 -15.33 -35.23 -0.63
CA ASP A 32 -14.00 -35.32 0.01
C ASP A 32 -13.27 -33.96 0.08
N ILE A 33 -13.75 -32.92 -0.60
CA ILE A 33 -13.06 -31.62 -0.68
C ILE A 33 -13.42 -30.68 0.49
N THR A 34 -14.51 -30.95 1.22
CA THR A 34 -15.04 -29.99 2.22
C THR A 34 -14.51 -30.21 3.64
N ARG A 35 -13.59 -31.16 3.85
CA ARG A 35 -12.92 -31.37 5.15
C ARG A 35 -11.53 -30.74 5.25
N GLU A 36 -10.93 -30.29 4.15
CA GLU A 36 -9.64 -29.58 4.18
C GLU A 36 -9.78 -28.05 4.27
N GLN A 37 -11.02 -27.52 4.23
CA GLN A 37 -11.27 -26.07 4.16
C GLN A 37 -11.68 -25.42 5.49
N ARG A 38 -11.77 -26.16 6.61
CA ARG A 38 -12.27 -25.63 7.89
C ARG A 38 -11.26 -25.64 9.05
N ASP A 39 -10.02 -26.07 8.82
CA ASP A 39 -8.94 -26.07 9.83
C ASP A 39 -7.72 -25.19 9.44
N GLN A 40 -7.86 -24.31 8.44
CA GLN A 40 -6.84 -23.28 8.11
C GLN A 40 -7.31 -21.87 8.51
N GLU A 41 -8.05 -21.77 9.60
CA GLU A 41 -8.40 -20.52 10.29
C GLU A 41 -7.58 -20.41 11.58
N ASN A 42 -6.25 -20.46 11.46
CA ASN A 42 -5.34 -20.06 12.53
C ASN A 42 -3.97 -19.62 11.94
N ASP A 43 -3.60 -18.37 12.22
CA ASP A 43 -2.28 -17.74 12.06
C ASP A 43 -1.86 -17.21 10.66
N THR A 44 -2.30 -15.98 10.37
CA THR A 44 -1.56 -14.92 9.64
C THR A 44 -0.93 -15.25 8.28
N PRO A 45 -1.72 -15.26 7.19
CA PRO A 45 -1.17 -14.91 5.87
C PRO A 45 -1.96 -13.85 5.09
N VAL A 46 -3.21 -13.53 5.46
CA VAL A 46 -4.08 -12.69 4.61
C VAL A 46 -3.86 -11.18 4.82
N LEU A 47 -3.26 -10.75 5.94
CA LEU A 47 -2.87 -9.35 6.14
C LEU A 47 -1.54 -8.98 5.44
N ASN A 48 -0.72 -9.98 5.11
CA ASN A 48 0.59 -9.80 4.47
C ASN A 48 0.56 -9.90 2.95
N GLU A 49 -0.49 -10.46 2.38
CA GLU A 49 -0.54 -10.81 0.96
C GLU A 49 -0.98 -9.66 0.05
N LEU A 50 -1.35 -8.50 0.62
CA LEU A 50 -1.78 -7.32 -0.15
C LEU A 50 -0.93 -6.05 0.04
N VAL A 51 0.07 -6.04 0.93
CA VAL A 51 0.45 -4.78 1.62
C VAL A 51 1.77 -4.12 1.21
N SER A 52 2.66 -4.73 0.43
CA SER A 52 3.85 -4.00 -0.04
C SER A 52 4.57 -4.71 -1.20
N HIS A 53 5.25 -3.95 -2.06
CA HIS A 53 6.08 -4.54 -3.10
C HIS A 53 7.38 -5.08 -2.48
N LEU A 54 7.36 -6.36 -2.11
CA LEU A 54 8.45 -7.06 -1.40
C LEU A 54 9.87 -6.79 -1.93
N PRO A 55 10.15 -6.83 -3.26
CA PRO A 55 11.50 -6.59 -3.75
C PRO A 55 11.96 -5.14 -3.56
N LEU A 56 11.04 -4.16 -3.58
CA LEU A 56 11.39 -2.77 -3.29
C LEU A 56 11.81 -2.61 -1.83
N GLN A 57 11.09 -3.24 -0.91
CA GLN A 57 11.39 -3.16 0.53
C GLN A 57 12.73 -3.81 0.89
N MET A 58 13.03 -4.98 0.29
CA MET A 58 14.35 -5.61 0.46
C MET A 58 15.47 -4.70 -0.02
N LEU A 59 15.27 -4.03 -1.17
CA LEU A 59 16.29 -3.17 -1.75
C LEU A 59 16.54 -1.91 -0.91
N LEU A 60 15.47 -1.30 -0.36
CA LEU A 60 15.56 -0.19 0.59
C LEU A 60 16.26 -0.59 1.89
N TYR A 61 15.99 -1.79 2.39
CA TYR A 61 16.65 -2.34 3.57
C TYR A 61 18.16 -2.45 3.36
N PHE A 62 18.61 -3.10 2.29
CA PHE A 62 20.05 -3.20 1.99
C PHE A 62 20.69 -1.83 1.78
N ASN A 63 19.98 -0.92 1.10
CA ASN A 63 20.46 0.43 0.87
C ASN A 63 20.67 1.21 2.19
N THR A 64 19.86 0.96 3.21
CA THR A 64 20.00 1.57 4.54
C THR A 64 21.33 1.20 5.22
N PHE A 65 21.80 -0.04 5.06
CA PHE A 65 23.11 -0.47 5.59
C PHE A 65 24.28 -0.05 4.70
N TYR A 66 24.07 -0.06 3.39
CA TYR A 66 25.09 0.33 2.44
C TYR A 66 25.40 1.84 2.51
N PHE A 67 24.39 2.67 2.75
CA PHE A 67 24.53 4.12 2.71
C PHE A 67 25.55 4.69 3.70
N PRO A 68 25.59 4.32 5.00
CA PRO A 68 26.64 4.74 5.91
C PRO A 68 28.06 4.36 5.45
N CYS A 69 28.22 3.16 4.88
CA CYS A 69 29.49 2.69 4.34
C CYS A 69 29.90 3.52 3.11
N TRP A 70 28.96 3.76 2.20
CA TRP A 70 29.16 4.64 1.04
C TRP A 70 29.56 6.04 1.50
N TRP A 71 28.83 6.63 2.45
CA TRP A 71 29.08 7.98 2.95
C TRP A 71 30.46 8.11 3.58
N LEU A 72 30.84 7.17 4.46
CA LEU A 72 32.15 7.16 5.09
C LEU A 72 33.26 7.08 4.04
N SER A 73 33.13 6.17 3.07
CA SER A 73 34.11 6.06 2.00
C SER A 73 34.20 7.34 1.16
N ALA A 74 33.07 7.97 0.83
CA ALA A 74 33.02 9.20 0.04
C ALA A 74 33.72 10.37 0.76
N VAL A 75 33.54 10.48 2.08
CA VAL A 75 34.24 11.48 2.91
C VAL A 75 35.74 11.20 2.98
N SER A 76 36.15 9.94 3.24
CA SER A 76 37.56 9.57 3.29
C SER A 76 38.27 9.81 1.95
N MET A 77 37.62 9.47 0.84
CA MET A 77 38.18 9.71 -0.50
C MET A 77 38.26 11.20 -0.81
N LEU A 78 37.25 12.00 -0.41
CA LEU A 78 37.28 13.45 -0.53
C LEU A 78 38.44 14.07 0.24
N GLU A 79 38.72 13.61 1.47
CA GLU A 79 39.84 14.10 2.29
C GLU A 79 41.18 13.92 1.57
N VAL A 80 41.43 12.73 1.02
CA VAL A 80 42.69 12.40 0.31
C VAL A 80 42.91 13.34 -0.89
N LYS A 81 41.85 13.65 -1.64
CA LYS A 81 41.94 14.54 -2.82
C LYS A 81 41.76 16.01 -2.49
N PHE A 82 41.37 16.38 -1.27
CA PHE A 82 40.96 17.74 -0.92
C PHE A 82 42.01 18.78 -1.28
N HIS A 83 43.27 18.55 -0.89
CA HIS A 83 44.37 19.49 -1.13
C HIS A 83 44.87 19.54 -2.57
N HIS A 84 44.51 18.55 -3.41
CA HIS A 84 44.93 18.46 -4.80
C HIS A 84 43.93 19.12 -5.77
N LEU A 85 42.74 19.45 -5.28
CA LEU A 85 41.64 19.96 -6.09
C LEU A 85 41.56 21.50 -6.06
N PRO A 86 41.15 22.13 -7.17
CA PRO A 86 40.85 23.55 -7.18
C PRO A 86 39.62 23.86 -6.31
N GLN A 87 39.60 25.06 -5.72
CA GLN A 87 38.62 25.45 -4.70
C GLN A 87 37.14 25.35 -5.16
N TYR A 88 36.85 25.67 -6.42
CA TYR A 88 35.49 25.53 -6.96
C TYR A 88 35.02 24.07 -6.97
N TYR A 89 35.93 23.15 -7.23
CA TYR A 89 35.62 21.73 -7.32
C TYR A 89 35.49 21.09 -5.93
N GLN A 90 36.28 21.53 -4.95
CA GLN A 90 36.08 21.19 -3.54
C GLN A 90 34.66 21.53 -3.08
N ALA A 91 34.21 22.77 -3.35
CA ALA A 91 32.87 23.21 -2.98
C ALA A 91 31.77 22.39 -3.68
N LEU A 92 31.97 22.03 -4.95
CA LEU A 92 31.04 21.21 -5.73
C LEU A 92 30.93 19.80 -5.14
N LEU A 93 32.06 19.14 -4.85
CA LEU A 93 32.07 17.81 -4.24
C LEU A 93 31.42 17.80 -2.85
N ILE A 94 31.78 18.75 -1.98
CA ILE A 94 31.18 18.87 -0.64
C ILE A 94 29.67 19.04 -0.77
N THR A 95 29.24 19.98 -1.62
CA THR A 95 27.82 20.25 -1.84
C THR A 95 27.09 19.02 -2.37
N GLY A 96 27.69 18.29 -3.32
CA GLY A 96 27.10 17.08 -3.88
C GLY A 96 26.98 15.95 -2.86
N ILE A 97 27.99 15.71 -2.01
CA ILE A 97 27.91 14.72 -0.92
C ILE A 97 26.81 15.10 0.07
N VAL A 98 26.75 16.36 0.50
CA VAL A 98 25.71 16.85 1.43
C VAL A 98 24.33 16.71 0.80
N LEU A 99 24.16 17.12 -0.46
CA LEU A 99 22.90 17.01 -1.19
C LEU A 99 22.45 15.55 -1.29
N LEU A 100 23.33 14.63 -1.72
CA LEU A 100 23.02 13.20 -1.77
C LEU A 100 22.65 12.65 -0.39
N THR A 101 23.30 13.12 0.67
CA THR A 101 23.03 12.67 2.04
C THR A 101 21.62 13.08 2.50
N VAL A 102 21.27 14.36 2.33
CA VAL A 102 19.96 14.88 2.74
C VAL A 102 18.85 14.24 1.91
N VAL A 103 19.03 14.20 0.58
CA VAL A 103 18.06 13.58 -0.32
C VAL A 103 17.93 12.10 -0.01
N GLU A 104 19.02 11.39 0.32
CA GLU A 104 18.95 9.98 0.67
C GLU A 104 18.06 9.70 1.86
N VAL A 105 18.24 10.44 2.95
CA VAL A 105 17.47 10.24 4.18
C VAL A 105 15.99 10.44 3.92
N VAL A 106 15.64 11.53 3.22
CA VAL A 106 14.24 11.83 2.85
C VAL A 106 13.69 10.76 1.90
N ARG A 107 14.50 10.33 0.92
CA ARG A 107 14.12 9.31 -0.05
C ARG A 107 13.87 7.98 0.65
N LEU A 108 14.79 7.48 1.47
CA LEU A 108 14.61 6.23 2.21
C LEU A 108 13.34 6.26 3.06
N TYR A 109 13.09 7.36 3.78
CA TYR A 109 11.88 7.56 4.57
C TYR A 109 10.60 7.44 3.73
N LEU A 110 10.53 8.17 2.61
CA LEU A 110 9.38 8.13 1.69
C LEU A 110 9.21 6.76 1.04
N GLY A 111 10.32 6.07 0.72
CA GLY A 111 10.29 4.74 0.12
C GLY A 111 9.72 3.69 1.07
N PHE A 112 10.10 3.73 2.35
CA PHE A 112 9.54 2.83 3.36
C PHE A 112 8.06 3.09 3.59
N ILE A 113 7.68 4.35 3.84
CA ILE A 113 6.29 4.71 4.14
C ILE A 113 5.39 4.51 2.93
N GLY A 114 5.79 5.00 1.75
CA GLY A 114 4.99 4.89 0.53
C GLY A 114 4.74 3.44 0.11
N ASN A 115 5.70 2.54 0.35
CA ASN A 115 5.54 1.12 0.05
C ASN A 115 4.72 0.37 1.09
N LEU A 116 4.87 0.68 2.39
CA LEU A 116 4.14 0.00 3.49
C LEU A 116 2.69 0.46 3.61
N GLU A 117 2.43 1.74 3.39
CA GLU A 117 1.10 2.32 3.53
C GLU A 117 0.33 2.35 2.18
N GLU A 118 0.89 1.74 1.13
CA GLU A 118 0.42 1.79 -0.26
C GLU A 118 0.07 3.19 -0.77
N LYS A 119 0.75 4.22 -0.26
CA LYS A 119 0.47 5.60 -0.63
C LYS A 119 1.22 5.99 -1.90
N VAL A 120 0.44 6.09 -2.98
CA VAL A 120 0.89 6.52 -4.31
C VAL A 120 1.67 7.84 -4.32
N PRO A 121 1.26 8.93 -3.61
CA PRO A 121 1.98 10.20 -3.70
C PRO A 121 3.39 10.13 -3.08
N GLU A 122 3.56 9.43 -1.96
CA GLU A 122 4.84 9.25 -1.26
C GLU A 122 5.80 8.41 -2.09
N LEU A 123 5.30 7.34 -2.71
CA LEU A 123 6.08 6.50 -3.61
C LEU A 123 6.46 7.24 -4.91
N ALA A 124 5.58 8.11 -5.42
CA ALA A 124 5.90 8.99 -6.54
C ALA A 124 6.98 10.01 -6.17
N ALA A 125 6.93 10.57 -4.96
CA ALA A 125 7.98 11.47 -4.45
C ALA A 125 9.33 10.75 -4.31
N PHE A 126 9.34 9.51 -3.80
CA PHE A 126 10.52 8.63 -3.80
C PHE A 126 11.12 8.48 -5.20
N TRP A 127 10.28 8.13 -6.18
CA TRP A 127 10.71 7.92 -7.57
C TRP A 127 11.26 9.21 -8.19
N LEU A 128 10.58 10.34 -7.95
CA LEU A 128 10.98 11.66 -8.44
C LEU A 128 12.31 12.12 -7.85
N LEU A 129 12.50 12.00 -6.52
CA LEU A 129 13.76 12.33 -5.85
C LEU A 129 14.91 11.48 -6.38
N SER A 130 14.67 10.19 -6.63
CA SER A 130 15.65 9.28 -7.22
C SER A 130 16.10 9.75 -8.60
N PHE A 131 15.15 10.12 -9.46
CA PHE A 131 15.44 10.46 -10.86
C PHE A 131 15.97 11.89 -11.04
N ILE A 132 15.42 12.87 -10.32
CA ILE A 132 15.77 14.29 -10.51
C ILE A 132 17.02 14.69 -9.74
N PHE A 133 17.19 14.22 -8.51
CA PHE A 133 18.32 14.65 -7.67
C PHE A 133 19.39 13.58 -7.59
N GLN A 134 19.02 12.35 -7.22
CA GLN A 134 20.03 11.33 -6.94
C GLN A 134 20.79 10.92 -8.21
N LEU A 135 20.06 10.61 -9.29
CA LEU A 135 20.65 10.10 -10.53
C LEU A 135 21.63 11.10 -11.17
N PRO A 136 21.29 12.39 -11.40
CA PRO A 136 22.21 13.31 -12.07
C PRO A 136 23.46 13.62 -11.23
N VAL A 137 23.31 13.79 -9.92
CA VAL A 137 24.44 14.07 -9.02
C VAL A 137 25.37 12.85 -8.93
N LEU A 138 24.79 11.64 -8.87
CA LEU A 138 25.59 10.42 -8.82
C LEU A 138 26.27 10.11 -10.15
N LEU A 139 25.61 10.40 -11.27
CA LEU A 139 26.20 10.27 -12.60
C LEU A 139 27.32 11.29 -12.79
N PHE A 140 27.15 12.52 -12.30
CA PHE A 140 28.24 13.50 -12.24
C PHE A 140 29.46 12.95 -11.50
N PHE A 141 29.29 12.38 -10.30
CA PHE A 141 30.40 11.74 -9.58
C PHE A 141 30.99 10.50 -10.27
N SER A 142 30.18 9.76 -11.03
CA SER A 142 30.65 8.55 -11.72
C SER A 142 31.36 8.83 -13.05
N THR A 143 31.01 9.92 -13.74
CA THR A 143 31.51 10.26 -15.09
C THR A 143 32.62 11.30 -15.06
N ASP A 144 32.93 11.88 -13.90
CA ASP A 144 34.00 12.86 -13.78
C ASP A 144 35.40 12.20 -13.92
N GLU A 145 35.89 12.12 -15.17
CA GLU A 145 37.21 11.56 -15.51
C GLU A 145 38.36 12.58 -15.40
N GLY A 146 38.09 13.81 -14.95
CA GLY A 146 39.04 14.93 -15.00
C GLY A 146 40.15 14.91 -13.93
N ILE A 147 40.07 14.02 -12.94
CA ILE A 147 40.99 13.93 -11.79
C ILE A 147 41.41 12.47 -11.61
N ILE A 148 42.48 12.20 -10.85
CA ILE A 148 42.88 10.86 -10.43
C ILE A 148 41.72 10.22 -9.62
N ILE A 149 40.79 9.55 -10.32
CA ILE A 149 39.69 8.83 -9.68
C ILE A 149 40.31 7.62 -8.99
N LEU A 150 40.14 7.52 -7.66
CA LEU A 150 40.52 6.31 -6.95
C LEU A 150 39.67 5.13 -7.45
N PRO A 151 40.24 3.96 -7.72
CA PRO A 151 39.46 2.79 -8.16
C PRO A 151 38.36 2.41 -7.15
N LEU A 152 38.61 2.67 -5.86
CA LEU A 152 37.60 2.52 -4.80
C LEU A 152 36.42 3.48 -4.99
N GLU A 153 36.68 4.73 -5.37
CA GLU A 153 35.66 5.76 -5.61
C GLU A 153 34.71 5.32 -6.72
N ARG A 154 35.29 4.92 -7.85
CA ARG A 154 34.52 4.42 -8.99
C ARG A 154 33.68 3.19 -8.61
N ALA A 155 34.25 2.23 -7.88
CA ALA A 155 33.53 1.03 -7.48
C ALA A 155 32.33 1.35 -6.56
N VAL A 156 32.54 2.20 -5.55
CA VAL A 156 31.52 2.54 -4.56
C VAL A 156 30.39 3.38 -5.16
N HIS A 157 30.69 4.37 -6.00
CA HIS A 157 29.67 5.15 -6.70
C HIS A 157 28.90 4.28 -7.71
N PHE A 158 29.59 3.41 -8.44
CA PHE A 158 28.94 2.52 -9.41
C PHE A 158 28.02 1.50 -8.73
N LEU A 159 28.45 0.92 -7.61
CA LEU A 159 27.61 0.00 -6.83
C LEU A 159 26.37 0.71 -6.29
N TYR A 160 26.52 1.94 -5.80
CA TYR A 160 25.39 2.75 -5.37
C TYR A 160 24.45 3.11 -6.52
N LEU A 161 25.00 3.42 -7.71
CA LEU A 161 24.23 3.69 -8.91
C LEU A 161 23.40 2.48 -9.33
N LEU A 162 23.98 1.28 -9.27
CA LEU A 162 23.26 0.04 -9.55
C LEU A 162 22.09 -0.17 -8.58
N PHE A 163 22.33 0.03 -7.28
CA PHE A 163 21.28 -0.01 -6.25
C PHE A 163 20.16 0.99 -6.53
N LEU A 164 20.52 2.22 -6.91
CA LEU A 164 19.57 3.28 -7.25
C LEU A 164 18.74 2.92 -8.48
N LEU A 165 19.36 2.42 -9.55
CA LEU A 165 18.65 2.02 -10.78
C LEU A 165 17.67 0.86 -10.51
N ALA A 166 18.08 -0.13 -9.72
CA ALA A 166 17.20 -1.22 -9.31
C ALA A 166 16.03 -0.71 -8.46
N GLN A 167 16.25 0.27 -7.57
CA GLN A 167 15.19 0.92 -6.79
C GLN A 167 14.22 1.71 -7.68
N ILE A 168 14.72 2.45 -8.67
CA ILE A 168 13.89 3.20 -9.63
C ILE A 168 12.99 2.23 -10.42
N LEU A 169 13.55 1.11 -10.90
CA LEU A 169 12.78 0.11 -11.64
C LEU A 169 11.72 -0.55 -10.75
N ALA A 170 12.10 -1.00 -9.55
CA ALA A 170 11.18 -1.64 -8.61
C ALA A 170 10.06 -0.68 -8.15
N SER A 171 10.39 0.58 -7.87
CA SER A 171 9.41 1.60 -7.48
C SER A 171 8.48 1.99 -8.62
N PHE A 172 8.97 2.03 -9.86
CA PHE A 172 8.11 2.23 -11.03
C PHE A 172 7.08 1.11 -11.19
N LEU A 173 7.50 -0.15 -11.02
CA LEU A 173 6.61 -1.30 -11.07
C LEU A 173 5.56 -1.28 -9.94
N ALA A 174 5.99 -0.92 -8.72
CA ALA A 174 5.10 -0.72 -7.59
C ALA A 174 4.08 0.39 -7.85
N LEU A 175 4.52 1.54 -8.36
CA LEU A 175 3.66 2.67 -8.69
C LEU A 175 2.62 2.30 -9.76
N ARG A 176 3.02 1.62 -10.84
CA ARG A 176 2.09 1.15 -11.89
C ARG A 176 1.03 0.20 -11.32
N THR A 177 1.42 -0.67 -10.40
CA THR A 177 0.53 -1.64 -9.77
C THR A 177 -0.48 -0.94 -8.86
N MET A 178 -0.03 0.01 -8.04
CA MET A 178 -0.90 0.78 -7.14
C MET A 178 -1.88 1.69 -7.90
N THR A 179 -1.44 2.37 -8.97
CA THR A 179 -2.34 3.20 -9.79
C THR A 179 -3.46 2.37 -10.41
N ARG A 180 -3.16 1.14 -10.87
CA ARG A 180 -4.19 0.23 -11.40
C ARG A 180 -5.18 -0.19 -10.33
N LYS A 181 -4.71 -0.49 -9.11
CA LYS A 181 -5.58 -0.80 -7.95
C LYS A 181 -6.50 0.40 -7.65
N LEU A 182 -5.96 1.62 -7.63
CA LEU A 182 -6.71 2.84 -7.34
C LEU A 182 -7.82 3.08 -8.38
N THR A 183 -7.51 2.90 -9.67
CA THR A 183 -8.52 3.01 -10.75
C THR A 183 -9.63 1.97 -10.60
N LEU A 184 -9.29 0.71 -10.27
CA LEU A 184 -10.28 -0.34 -10.04
C LEU A 184 -11.19 -0.01 -8.85
N LEU A 185 -10.61 0.45 -7.73
CA LEU A 185 -11.39 0.86 -6.56
C LEU A 185 -12.30 2.06 -6.87
N PHE A 186 -11.83 3.00 -7.68
CA PHE A 186 -12.65 4.14 -8.12
C PHE A 186 -13.88 3.67 -8.91
N HIS A 187 -13.67 2.77 -9.90
CA HIS A 187 -14.77 2.23 -10.69
C HIS A 187 -15.76 1.41 -9.85
N LEU A 188 -15.27 0.57 -8.93
CA LEU A 188 -16.14 -0.19 -8.03
C LEU A 188 -16.95 0.72 -7.10
N ARG A 189 -16.33 1.81 -6.61
CA ARG A 189 -17.03 2.82 -5.79
C ARG A 189 -18.11 3.55 -6.57
N GLU A 190 -17.85 3.88 -7.83
CA GLU A 190 -18.82 4.50 -8.73
C GLU A 190 -20.02 3.57 -8.97
N LEU A 191 -19.76 2.29 -9.27
CA LEU A 191 -20.81 1.28 -9.45
C LEU A 191 -21.65 1.06 -8.18
N GLY A 192 -21.02 0.91 -7.02
CA GLY A 192 -21.73 0.72 -5.75
C GLY A 192 -22.58 1.94 -5.36
N THR A 193 -22.10 3.15 -5.68
CA THR A 193 -22.88 4.38 -5.47
C THR A 193 -24.12 4.38 -6.36
N VAL A 194 -23.98 4.04 -7.64
CA VAL A 194 -25.11 3.93 -8.58
C VAL A 194 -26.13 2.86 -8.14
N GLU A 195 -25.67 1.70 -7.70
CA GLU A 195 -26.55 0.64 -7.20
C GLU A 195 -27.30 1.07 -5.94
N SER A 196 -26.65 1.79 -5.02
CA SER A 196 -27.28 2.34 -3.82
C SER A 196 -28.42 3.33 -4.14
N PHE A 197 -28.23 4.18 -5.15
CA PHE A 197 -29.29 5.08 -5.63
C PHE A 197 -30.45 4.31 -6.27
N HIS A 198 -30.16 3.25 -7.04
CA HIS A 198 -31.21 2.43 -7.64
C HIS A 198 -32.04 1.70 -6.57
N ARG A 199 -31.39 1.17 -5.53
CA ARG A 199 -32.05 0.53 -4.39
C ARG A 199 -32.87 1.50 -3.55
N SER A 200 -32.45 2.76 -3.46
CA SER A 200 -33.22 3.83 -2.78
C SER A 200 -34.38 4.37 -3.64
N GLY A 201 -34.30 4.28 -4.98
CA GLY A 201 -35.38 4.64 -5.90
C GLY A 201 -36.44 3.54 -6.11
N MET A 202 -36.13 2.30 -5.73
CA MET A 202 -37.02 1.13 -5.82
C MET A 202 -37.69 0.75 -4.49
N SER A 203 -37.76 1.65 -3.51
CA SER A 203 -38.77 1.48 -2.45
C SER A 203 -40.15 1.76 -3.07
N PRO A 204 -41.02 0.75 -3.27
CA PRO A 204 -42.37 1.01 -3.67
C PRO A 204 -43.06 1.58 -2.42
N VAL A 205 -43.18 2.90 -2.34
CA VAL A 205 -44.15 3.54 -1.44
C VAL A 205 -45.55 3.29 -2.02
N TYR A 206 -45.95 2.02 -2.02
CA TYR A 206 -47.34 1.62 -2.07
C TYR A 206 -47.78 1.42 -0.62
N GLY A 207 -48.21 2.53 -0.03
CA GLY A 207 -48.92 2.56 1.24
C GLY A 207 -50.07 3.54 1.10
N LEU A 208 -51.09 3.11 0.37
CA LEU A 208 -52.33 3.84 0.14
C LEU A 208 -52.86 4.43 1.46
N SER A 209 -52.99 5.76 1.50
CA SER A 209 -53.76 6.47 2.53
C SER A 209 -55.24 6.16 2.32
N TYR A 210 -55.70 4.99 2.79
CA TYR A 210 -57.12 4.71 2.90
C TYR A 210 -57.70 5.48 4.07
N HIS A 211 -58.42 6.52 3.69
CA HIS A 211 -59.42 7.22 4.48
C HIS A 211 -60.41 6.21 5.09
N ARG A 212 -60.50 6.16 6.43
CA ARG A 212 -61.71 5.67 7.12
C ARG A 212 -62.06 6.59 8.28
N SER A 213 -62.91 7.54 7.97
CA SER A 213 -63.69 8.38 8.89
C SER A 213 -64.77 7.55 9.59
N VAL A 214 -64.74 7.48 10.92
CA VAL A 214 -65.88 7.17 11.83
C VAL A 214 -65.46 7.67 13.23
N LEU A 215 -65.76 8.90 13.67
CA LEU A 215 -66.97 9.51 14.27
C LEU A 215 -66.59 10.05 15.68
N PRO A 216 -67.22 11.15 16.13
CA PRO A 216 -66.83 11.92 17.31
C PRO A 216 -67.52 11.42 18.57
N LEU A 217 -66.87 11.54 19.73
CA LEU A 217 -67.55 11.47 21.01
C LEU A 217 -67.16 12.66 21.89
N SER A 218 -68.17 13.53 21.99
CA SER A 218 -68.52 14.55 22.97
C SER A 218 -67.58 14.85 24.14
N ALA A 219 -67.45 16.17 24.38
CA ALA A 219 -67.05 16.77 25.64
C ALA A 219 -68.04 16.51 26.80
N THR A 220 -67.59 16.89 28.00
CA THR A 220 -68.21 16.97 29.36
C THR A 220 -67.48 16.04 30.33
N HIS A 221 -66.93 16.47 31.47
CA HIS A 221 -67.14 17.65 32.32
C HIS A 221 -65.85 17.97 33.08
#